data_AF-A0A496TI66-F1
#
_entry.id   AF-A0A496TI66-F1
#
_cell.length_a   1.000
_cell.length_b   1.000
_cell.length_c   1.000
_cell.angle_alpha   90.00
_cell.angle_beta   90.00
_cell.angle_gamma   90.00
#
_symmetry.space_group_name_H-M   'P 1'
#
loop_
_entity.id
_entity.type
_entity.pdbx_description
1 polymer ?
#
loop_
_entity_poly.entity_id
_entity_poly.type
_entity_poly.pdbx_seq_one_letter_code
_entity_poly.pdbx_strand_id
1 'polypeptide(L)'
;MNKEILNESLELLKELIRYKTVNPPGNELALAGFVCDLLKKNSINAKVLESGPGRGNLVARIKGEDSQKPIMMIAHTDVVDAVLSEWATNPFEPVERDGFLYGRGAIDNKGMLALEIVVMLLLVRNKVKLKRDVIFLSTCDEEKGGKLGMNWMINNHFSEIDAEYAINEGGRILIENGKYLFAGVQNLEKIPVNILLKVHSPGGHSSVPINDNPVYHLSKAIMSIKNYKFPVKLNSITKEFFEGLGVDIYGDEVDKNPLFNAMLRDTVAPTIIKAGIAANVIPSYGEVNLNCRLLPNTDFNEFISTLKRIIGDEKIEL
;
A
#
# COMPACT_ATOMS: atom_id res chain seq x y z
N MET A 1 1.76 -28.41 -9.41
CA MET A 1 2.16 -27.13 -10.05
C MET A 1 3.07 -27.46 -11.22
N ASN A 2 2.84 -26.88 -12.40
CA ASN A 2 3.72 -27.10 -13.56
C ASN A 2 5.09 -26.45 -13.26
N LYS A 3 6.14 -27.26 -13.14
CA LYS A 3 7.49 -26.79 -12.78
C LYS A 3 8.07 -25.82 -13.81
N GLU A 4 7.67 -25.93 -15.07
CA GLU A 4 8.14 -25.04 -16.13
C GLU A 4 7.60 -23.63 -15.93
N ILE A 5 6.30 -23.51 -15.62
CA ILE A 5 5.66 -22.22 -15.35
C ILE A 5 6.27 -21.57 -14.11
N LEU A 6 6.50 -22.35 -13.04
CA LEU A 6 7.15 -21.85 -11.83
C LEU A 6 8.54 -21.28 -12.14
N ASN A 7 9.36 -22.04 -12.88
CA ASN A 7 10.70 -21.62 -13.24
C ASN A 7 10.68 -20.37 -14.14
N GLU A 8 9.76 -20.30 -15.10
CA GLU A 8 9.58 -19.12 -15.95
C GLU A 8 9.21 -17.88 -15.12
N SER A 9 8.23 -18.01 -14.22
CA SER A 9 7.85 -16.92 -13.32
C SER A 9 9.00 -16.49 -12.41
N LEU A 10 9.78 -17.45 -11.89
CA LEU A 10 10.92 -17.17 -11.02
C LEU A 10 12.05 -16.45 -11.75
N GLU A 11 12.42 -16.90 -12.95
CA GLU A 11 13.46 -16.23 -13.76
C GLU A 11 13.01 -14.83 -14.20
N LEU A 12 11.74 -14.67 -14.59
CA LEU A 12 11.19 -13.35 -14.88
C LEU A 12 11.25 -12.45 -13.64
N LEU A 13 10.81 -12.92 -12.48
CA LEU A 13 10.85 -12.17 -11.23
C LEU A 13 12.27 -11.71 -10.89
N LYS A 14 13.26 -12.60 -11.01
CA LYS A 14 14.67 -12.24 -10.82
C LYS A 14 15.09 -11.10 -11.75
N GLU A 15 14.72 -11.18 -13.02
CA GLU A 15 15.03 -10.12 -13.98
C GLU A 15 14.37 -8.79 -13.59
N LEU A 16 13.08 -8.81 -13.25
CA LEU A 16 12.35 -7.60 -12.82
C LEU A 16 12.99 -6.97 -11.56
N ILE A 17 13.46 -7.77 -10.60
CA ILE A 17 14.13 -7.29 -9.38
C ILE A 17 15.41 -6.50 -9.71
N ARG A 18 16.14 -6.84 -10.77
CA ARG A 18 17.39 -6.15 -11.15
C ARG A 18 17.17 -4.68 -11.55
N TYR A 19 15.96 -4.33 -11.99
CA TYR A 19 15.61 -2.95 -12.32
C TYR A 19 15.41 -2.12 -11.05
N LYS A 20 16.38 -1.25 -10.75
CA LYS A 20 16.34 -0.33 -9.59
C LYS A 20 15.32 0.79 -9.82
N THR A 21 14.13 0.59 -9.28
CA THR A 21 12.91 1.40 -9.49
C THR A 21 12.47 2.05 -8.18
N VAL A 22 13.45 2.42 -7.35
CA VAL A 22 13.20 3.00 -6.02
C VAL A 22 12.50 4.35 -6.16
N ASN A 23 11.35 4.51 -5.51
CA ASN A 23 10.58 5.74 -5.53
C ASN A 23 10.65 6.45 -4.16
N PRO A 24 11.32 7.61 -4.05
CA PRO A 24 11.83 8.47 -5.13
C PRO A 24 13.25 8.10 -5.60
N PRO A 25 13.65 8.47 -6.84
CA PRO A 25 12.88 9.26 -7.80
C PRO A 25 11.93 8.45 -8.71
N GLY A 26 12.02 7.12 -8.71
CA GLY A 26 11.34 6.22 -9.65
C GLY A 26 12.36 5.53 -10.58
N ASN A 27 12.22 5.71 -11.90
CA ASN A 27 12.96 5.08 -13.01
C ASN A 27 12.29 3.81 -13.59
N GLU A 28 10.98 3.74 -13.50
CA GLU A 28 10.13 2.64 -13.94
C GLU A 28 10.10 2.49 -15.47
N LEU A 29 10.46 3.54 -16.22
CA LEU A 29 10.40 3.55 -17.69
C LEU A 29 11.20 2.42 -18.35
N ALA A 30 12.41 2.12 -17.85
CA ALA A 30 13.24 1.06 -18.41
C ALA A 30 12.61 -0.33 -18.19
N LEU A 31 12.01 -0.56 -17.02
CA LEU A 31 11.32 -1.80 -16.69
C LEU A 31 10.03 -1.95 -17.51
N ALA A 32 9.24 -0.88 -17.62
CA ALA A 32 8.06 -0.84 -18.48
C ALA A 32 8.42 -1.13 -19.96
N GLY A 33 9.52 -0.57 -20.46
CA GLY A 33 10.05 -0.86 -21.80
C GLY A 33 10.38 -2.33 -22.01
N PHE A 34 11.11 -2.94 -21.08
CA PHE A 34 11.43 -4.37 -21.12
C PHE A 34 10.17 -5.25 -21.18
N VAL A 35 9.18 -4.98 -20.31
CA VAL A 35 7.92 -5.73 -20.29
C VAL A 35 7.13 -5.52 -21.58
N CYS A 36 7.13 -4.31 -22.14
CA CYS A 36 6.48 -4.00 -23.43
C CYS A 36 7.05 -4.87 -24.56
N ASP A 37 8.37 -4.92 -24.66
CA ASP A 37 9.06 -5.69 -25.70
C ASP A 37 8.83 -7.19 -25.54
N LEU A 38 8.85 -7.69 -24.29
CA LEU A 38 8.52 -9.08 -23.99
C LEU A 38 7.10 -9.45 -24.45
N LEU A 39 6.10 -8.63 -24.14
CA LEU A 39 4.71 -8.85 -24.54
C LEU A 39 4.54 -8.77 -26.06
N LYS A 40 5.11 -7.75 -26.71
CA LYS A 40 5.06 -7.60 -28.18
C LYS A 40 5.72 -8.75 -28.93
N LYS A 41 6.85 -9.26 -28.43
CA LYS A 41 7.54 -10.44 -28.99
C LYS A 41 6.64 -11.68 -29.01
N ASN A 42 5.66 -11.74 -28.11
CA ASN A 42 4.66 -12.80 -28.02
C ASN A 42 3.31 -12.39 -28.65
N SER A 43 3.31 -11.41 -29.55
CA SER A 43 2.13 -10.94 -30.28
C SER A 43 1.01 -10.37 -29.40
N ILE A 44 1.35 -9.87 -28.20
CA ILE A 44 0.40 -9.17 -27.33
C ILE A 44 0.53 -7.67 -27.60
N ASN A 45 -0.61 -7.00 -27.84
CA ASN A 45 -0.62 -5.56 -28.03
C ASN A 45 -0.30 -4.87 -26.69
N ALA A 46 0.79 -4.11 -26.66
CA ALA A 46 1.27 -3.41 -25.47
C ALA A 46 1.87 -2.05 -25.84
N LYS A 47 1.81 -1.10 -24.92
CA LYS A 47 2.50 0.18 -25.05
C LYS A 47 2.89 0.76 -23.69
N VAL A 48 3.95 1.55 -23.71
CA VAL A 48 4.44 2.31 -22.56
C VAL A 48 3.89 3.73 -22.64
N LEU A 49 3.47 4.26 -21.50
CA LEU A 49 2.92 5.60 -21.32
C LEU A 49 3.72 6.30 -20.22
N GLU A 50 4.52 7.29 -20.59
CA GLU A 50 5.37 8.03 -19.64
C GLU A 50 4.60 9.21 -19.04
N SER A 51 4.43 9.22 -17.72
CA SER A 51 3.65 10.23 -16.98
C SER A 51 4.51 11.35 -16.36
N GLY A 52 5.83 11.24 -16.52
CA GLY A 52 6.86 12.18 -16.10
C GLY A 52 8.25 11.59 -16.39
N PRO A 53 9.33 12.38 -16.30
CA PRO A 53 10.66 11.92 -16.68
C PRO A 53 11.06 10.61 -15.97
N GLY A 54 11.23 9.53 -16.73
CA GLY A 54 11.59 8.20 -16.23
C GLY A 54 10.46 7.42 -15.55
N ARG A 55 9.23 7.97 -15.51
CA ARG A 55 8.05 7.37 -14.84
C ARG A 55 7.17 6.64 -15.87
N GLY A 56 7.45 5.36 -16.08
CA GLY A 56 6.74 4.55 -17.08
C GLY A 56 5.56 3.77 -16.50
N ASN A 57 4.39 3.96 -17.10
CA ASN A 57 3.27 3.03 -17.01
C ASN A 57 3.26 2.14 -18.26
N LEU A 58 2.67 0.95 -18.16
CA LEU A 58 2.48 0.06 -19.30
C LEU A 58 1.07 -0.50 -19.31
N VAL A 59 0.44 -0.47 -20.50
CA VAL A 59 -0.85 -1.11 -20.73
C VAL A 59 -0.71 -2.12 -21.87
N ALA A 60 -1.26 -3.31 -21.65
CA ALA A 60 -1.37 -4.36 -22.65
C ALA A 60 -2.77 -4.94 -22.67
N ARG A 61 -3.17 -5.50 -23.81
CA ARG A 61 -4.51 -6.05 -23.98
C ARG A 61 -4.52 -7.28 -24.89
N ILE A 62 -5.21 -8.31 -24.44
CA ILE A 62 -5.62 -9.45 -25.27
C ILE A 62 -7.13 -9.33 -25.51
N LYS A 63 -7.54 -9.41 -26.77
CA LYS A 63 -8.94 -9.26 -27.16
C LYS A 63 -9.75 -10.52 -26.89
N GLY A 64 -10.96 -10.35 -26.35
CA GLY A 64 -11.97 -11.40 -26.26
C GLY A 64 -12.84 -11.49 -27.51
N GLU A 65 -13.67 -12.52 -27.57
CA GLU A 65 -14.64 -12.77 -28.66
C GLU A 65 -15.98 -12.05 -28.45
N ASP A 66 -16.40 -11.78 -27.19
CA ASP A 66 -17.68 -11.11 -26.90
C ASP A 66 -17.50 -9.61 -26.56
N SER A 67 -18.63 -8.89 -26.48
CA SER A 67 -18.72 -7.47 -26.10
C SER A 67 -18.75 -7.21 -24.59
N GLN A 68 -18.43 -8.21 -23.76
CA GLN A 68 -18.39 -8.04 -22.30
C GLN A 68 -17.30 -7.05 -21.90
N LYS A 69 -17.53 -6.31 -20.81
CA LYS A 69 -16.51 -5.39 -20.30
C LYS A 69 -15.23 -6.16 -19.91
N PRO A 70 -14.03 -5.56 -20.10
CA PRO A 70 -12.76 -6.21 -19.80
C PRO A 70 -12.61 -6.63 -18.33
N ILE A 71 -11.68 -7.54 -18.06
CA ILE A 71 -11.06 -7.67 -16.73
C ILE A 71 -9.65 -7.10 -16.78
N MET A 72 -9.20 -6.48 -15.71
CA MET A 72 -7.86 -5.93 -15.57
C MET A 72 -7.09 -6.67 -14.50
N MET A 73 -5.83 -7.00 -14.78
CA MET A 73 -4.81 -7.34 -13.80
C MET A 73 -3.89 -6.13 -13.67
N ILE A 74 -3.65 -5.67 -12.45
CA ILE A 74 -2.86 -4.47 -12.17
C ILE A 74 -1.80 -4.76 -11.11
N ALA A 75 -0.56 -4.41 -11.44
CA ALA A 75 0.60 -4.47 -10.54
C ALA A 75 1.41 -3.17 -10.63
N HIS A 76 2.17 -2.84 -9.59
CA HIS A 76 3.09 -1.70 -9.65
C HIS A 76 4.54 -2.13 -9.84
N THR A 77 5.35 -1.19 -10.33
CA THR A 77 6.77 -1.43 -10.69
C THR A 77 7.75 -0.74 -9.78
N ASP A 78 7.32 0.33 -9.10
CA ASP A 78 8.16 1.01 -8.13
C ASP A 78 8.29 0.21 -6.85
N VAL A 79 9.29 0.58 -6.06
CA VAL A 79 9.58 -0.07 -4.79
C VAL A 79 10.03 0.98 -3.78
N VAL A 80 9.77 0.76 -2.49
CA VAL A 80 10.42 1.56 -1.44
C VAL A 80 11.94 1.38 -1.40
N ASP A 81 12.60 2.30 -0.69
CA ASP A 81 14.04 2.26 -0.45
C ASP A 81 14.50 0.97 0.27
N ALA A 82 15.77 0.65 0.09
CA ALA A 82 16.43 -0.48 0.72
C ALA A 82 17.71 0.01 1.42
N VAL A 83 17.66 0.10 2.75
CA VAL A 83 18.79 0.51 3.58
C VAL A 83 19.89 -0.55 3.48
N LEU A 84 20.88 -0.32 2.62
CA LEU A 84 21.87 -1.34 2.23
C LEU A 84 22.60 -2.00 3.41
N SER A 85 22.84 -1.25 4.49
CA SER A 85 23.50 -1.78 5.71
C SER A 85 22.65 -2.79 6.49
N GLU A 86 21.34 -2.81 6.27
CA GLU A 86 20.41 -3.75 6.91
C GLU A 86 20.17 -5.00 6.07
N TRP A 87 20.67 -5.04 4.83
CA TRP A 87 20.52 -6.18 3.94
C TRP A 87 21.74 -7.10 3.99
N ALA A 88 21.49 -8.41 4.10
CA ALA A 88 22.53 -9.43 4.02
C ALA A 88 23.10 -9.64 2.61
N THR A 89 22.38 -9.19 1.58
CA THR A 89 22.72 -9.30 0.16
C THR A 89 22.34 -8.01 -0.56
N ASN A 90 22.87 -7.75 -1.76
CA ASN A 90 22.41 -6.61 -2.53
C ASN A 90 20.91 -6.76 -2.85
N PRO A 91 20.04 -5.79 -2.48
CA PRO A 91 18.59 -5.91 -2.65
C PRO A 91 18.14 -6.05 -4.11
N PHE A 92 18.96 -5.62 -5.07
CA PHE A 92 18.66 -5.68 -6.51
C PHE A 92 19.46 -6.77 -7.23
N GLU A 93 20.13 -7.65 -6.49
CA GLU A 93 20.70 -8.90 -6.99
C GLU A 93 19.93 -10.03 -6.33
N PRO A 94 18.90 -10.59 -7.00
CA PRO A 94 18.02 -11.55 -6.37
C PRO A 94 18.78 -12.83 -5.99
N VAL A 95 18.59 -13.31 -4.77
CA VAL A 95 19.25 -14.50 -4.22
C VAL A 95 18.21 -15.53 -3.80
N GLU A 96 18.34 -16.74 -4.30
CA GLU A 96 17.59 -17.89 -3.78
C GLU A 96 18.34 -18.52 -2.61
N ARG A 97 17.65 -18.70 -1.48
CA ARG A 97 18.19 -19.38 -0.31
C ARG A 97 17.06 -20.01 0.50
N ASP A 98 17.26 -21.25 0.93
CA ASP A 98 16.34 -22.00 1.80
C ASP A 98 14.89 -22.08 1.27
N GLY A 99 14.71 -22.12 -0.06
CA GLY A 99 13.39 -22.16 -0.69
C GLY A 99 12.70 -20.80 -0.82
N PHE A 100 13.39 -19.70 -0.52
CA PHE A 100 12.89 -18.34 -0.65
C PHE A 100 13.72 -17.54 -1.67
N LEU A 101 13.07 -16.60 -2.35
CA LEU A 101 13.74 -15.59 -3.17
C LEU A 101 13.84 -14.28 -2.38
N TYR A 102 15.05 -13.80 -2.19
CA TYR A 102 15.34 -12.52 -1.53
C TYR A 102 15.66 -11.46 -2.57
N GLY A 103 14.96 -10.33 -2.51
CA GLY A 103 15.19 -9.15 -3.35
C GLY A 103 14.14 -8.08 -3.11
N ARG A 104 14.51 -6.81 -3.25
CA ARG A 104 13.57 -5.68 -3.16
C ARG A 104 12.60 -5.76 -4.34
N GLY A 105 11.31 -5.81 -4.04
CA GLY A 105 10.27 -6.05 -5.04
C GLY A 105 9.74 -7.49 -5.06
N ALA A 106 10.41 -8.45 -4.42
CA ALA A 106 10.07 -9.87 -4.56
C ALA A 106 8.63 -10.20 -4.11
N ILE A 107 8.16 -9.56 -3.04
CA ILE A 107 6.76 -9.63 -2.60
C ILE A 107 6.00 -8.42 -3.14
N ASP A 108 6.48 -7.23 -2.81
CA ASP A 108 5.80 -5.95 -3.07
C ASP A 108 6.59 -5.13 -4.10
N ASN A 109 6.19 -5.08 -5.38
CA ASN A 109 5.07 -5.83 -5.98
C ASN A 109 5.46 -6.65 -7.22
N LYS A 110 6.77 -6.75 -7.51
CA LYS A 110 7.28 -7.40 -8.72
C LYS A 110 6.97 -8.89 -8.79
N GLY A 111 6.76 -9.55 -7.65
CA GLY A 111 6.30 -10.95 -7.62
C GLY A 111 4.95 -11.13 -8.32
N MET A 112 3.99 -10.27 -8.00
CA MET A 112 2.67 -10.26 -8.64
C MET A 112 2.79 -9.84 -10.11
N LEU A 113 3.56 -8.79 -10.39
CA LEU A 113 3.88 -8.35 -11.76
C LEU A 113 4.39 -9.50 -12.64
N ALA A 114 5.35 -10.30 -12.15
CA ALA A 114 5.88 -11.45 -12.88
C ALA A 114 4.80 -12.49 -13.20
N LEU A 115 3.94 -12.80 -12.22
CA LEU A 115 2.85 -13.76 -12.38
C LEU A 115 1.83 -13.27 -13.41
N GLU A 116 1.42 -12.01 -13.35
CA GLU A 116 0.47 -11.43 -14.30
C GLU A 116 1.02 -11.40 -15.73
N ILE A 117 2.30 -11.07 -15.91
CA ILE A 117 2.97 -11.16 -17.21
C ILE A 117 2.94 -12.60 -17.73
N VAL A 118 3.28 -13.59 -16.89
CA VAL A 118 3.24 -15.01 -17.28
C VAL A 118 1.82 -15.45 -17.61
N VAL A 119 0.79 -14.98 -16.90
CA VAL A 119 -0.62 -15.23 -17.26
C VAL A 119 -0.92 -14.71 -18.66
N MET A 120 -0.53 -13.47 -18.99
CA MET A 120 -0.73 -12.92 -20.34
C MET A 120 -0.05 -13.77 -21.42
N LEU A 121 1.19 -14.23 -21.17
CA LEU A 121 1.92 -15.13 -22.08
C LEU A 121 1.22 -16.48 -22.23
N LEU A 122 0.74 -17.07 -21.14
CA LEU A 122 0.04 -18.36 -21.14
C LEU A 122 -1.30 -18.29 -21.88
N LEU A 123 -2.04 -17.19 -21.78
CA LEU A 123 -3.29 -17.00 -22.52
C LEU A 123 -3.07 -17.11 -24.03
N VAL A 124 -2.02 -16.46 -24.54
CA VAL A 124 -1.66 -16.53 -25.97
C VAL A 124 -1.09 -17.89 -26.35
N ARG A 125 -0.11 -18.40 -25.59
CA ARG A 125 0.55 -19.69 -25.88
C ARG A 125 -0.43 -20.86 -25.94
N ASN A 126 -1.42 -20.87 -25.04
CA ASN A 126 -2.45 -21.90 -24.99
C ASN A 126 -3.67 -21.59 -25.88
N LYS A 127 -3.66 -20.47 -26.62
CA LYS A 127 -4.76 -20.05 -27.52
C LYS A 127 -6.11 -20.05 -26.80
N VAL A 128 -6.13 -19.53 -25.58
CA VAL A 128 -7.33 -19.50 -24.74
C VAL A 128 -8.39 -18.62 -25.41
N LYS A 129 -9.59 -19.17 -25.62
CA LYS A 129 -10.73 -18.40 -26.11
C LYS A 129 -11.34 -17.58 -24.98
N LEU A 130 -11.11 -16.27 -25.03
CA LEU A 130 -11.57 -15.33 -24.01
C LEU A 130 -12.94 -14.77 -24.39
N LYS A 131 -13.88 -14.77 -23.43
CA LYS A 131 -15.20 -14.11 -23.62
C LYS A 131 -15.14 -12.60 -23.43
N ARG A 132 -14.09 -12.08 -22.80
CA ARG A 132 -13.89 -10.65 -22.52
C ARG A 132 -12.44 -10.29 -22.74
N ASP A 133 -12.17 -9.01 -23.00
CA ASP A 133 -10.80 -8.51 -23.05
C ASP A 133 -10.09 -8.75 -21.71
N VAL A 134 -8.81 -9.08 -21.76
CA VAL A 134 -7.92 -9.10 -20.59
C VAL A 134 -6.94 -7.94 -20.75
N ILE A 135 -7.00 -7.01 -19.80
CA ILE A 135 -6.09 -5.88 -19.69
C ILE A 135 -5.02 -6.22 -18.66
N PHE A 136 -3.78 -5.95 -19.00
CA PHE A 136 -2.67 -5.91 -18.06
C PHE A 136 -2.21 -4.47 -17.93
N LEU A 137 -2.20 -3.96 -16.71
CA LEU A 137 -1.74 -2.63 -16.39
C LEU A 137 -0.59 -2.73 -15.40
N SER A 138 0.54 -2.12 -15.75
CA SER A 138 1.64 -1.92 -14.82
C SER A 138 1.80 -0.44 -14.54
N THR A 139 1.70 -0.03 -13.28
CA THR A 139 1.78 1.38 -12.88
C THR A 139 3.12 1.72 -12.26
N CYS A 140 3.51 2.99 -12.38
CA CYS A 140 4.53 3.60 -11.55
C CYS A 140 3.89 4.26 -10.31
N ASP A 141 4.72 4.73 -9.39
CA ASP A 141 4.36 5.67 -8.32
C ASP A 141 3.42 5.18 -7.21
N GLU A 142 3.12 3.88 -7.10
CA GLU A 142 2.20 3.35 -6.07
C GLU A 142 2.72 3.68 -4.66
N GLU A 143 4.01 3.45 -4.42
CA GLU A 143 4.68 3.60 -3.11
C GLU A 143 4.75 5.05 -2.62
N LYS A 144 4.34 6.00 -3.47
CA LYS A 144 4.20 7.45 -3.18
C LYS A 144 2.78 7.98 -3.36
N GLY A 145 1.79 7.11 -3.47
CA GLY A 145 0.37 7.46 -3.53
C GLY A 145 -0.22 7.55 -4.94
N GLY A 146 0.46 7.02 -5.96
CA GLY A 146 -0.08 6.74 -7.28
C GLY A 146 -0.44 7.96 -8.14
N LYS A 147 0.13 9.14 -7.85
CA LYS A 147 -0.18 10.38 -8.59
C LYS A 147 0.21 10.27 -10.06
N LEU A 148 1.42 9.78 -10.32
CA LEU A 148 1.95 9.59 -11.68
C LEU A 148 1.58 8.21 -12.27
N GLY A 149 1.08 7.31 -11.43
CA GLY A 149 0.58 5.99 -11.83
C GLY A 149 -0.90 5.99 -12.12
N MET A 150 -1.65 5.32 -11.25
CA MET A 150 -3.07 5.06 -11.43
C MET A 150 -3.91 6.35 -11.60
N ASN A 151 -3.63 7.40 -10.82
CA ASN A 151 -4.38 8.66 -10.95
C ASN A 151 -4.15 9.31 -12.32
N TRP A 152 -2.92 9.26 -12.84
CA TRP A 152 -2.62 9.76 -14.17
C TRP A 152 -3.28 8.91 -15.26
N MET A 153 -3.28 7.58 -15.11
CA MET A 153 -3.98 6.66 -16.02
C MET A 153 -5.50 6.92 -16.07
N ILE A 154 -6.14 7.12 -14.92
CA ILE A 154 -7.57 7.47 -14.86
C ILE A 154 -7.84 8.80 -15.57
N ASN A 155 -7.01 9.81 -15.34
CA ASN A 155 -7.27 11.15 -15.88
C ASN A 155 -6.96 11.29 -17.38
N ASN A 156 -6.03 10.51 -17.93
CA ASN A 156 -5.53 10.71 -19.29
C ASN A 156 -5.80 9.51 -20.22
N HIS A 157 -5.95 8.30 -19.67
CA HIS A 157 -6.00 7.05 -20.44
C HIS A 157 -7.13 6.11 -19.99
N PHE A 158 -8.21 6.63 -19.38
CA PHE A 158 -9.30 5.80 -18.85
C PHE A 158 -9.89 4.83 -19.89
N SER A 159 -10.05 5.26 -21.14
CA SER A 159 -10.57 4.41 -22.23
C SER A 159 -9.73 3.16 -22.50
N GLU A 160 -8.46 3.16 -22.08
CA GLU A 160 -7.53 2.06 -22.25
C GLU A 160 -7.62 1.04 -21.11
N ILE A 161 -8.18 1.44 -19.97
CA ILE A 161 -8.22 0.69 -18.71
C ILE A 161 -9.65 0.53 -18.16
N ASP A 162 -10.69 0.99 -18.88
CA ASP A 162 -12.10 0.79 -18.51
C ASP A 162 -12.42 -0.72 -18.49
N ALA A 163 -12.45 -1.27 -17.28
CA ALA A 163 -12.68 -2.68 -16.98
C ALA A 163 -13.87 -2.84 -16.03
N GLU A 164 -14.53 -4.00 -16.10
CA GLU A 164 -15.61 -4.37 -15.17
C GLU A 164 -15.06 -4.69 -13.78
N TYR A 165 -13.92 -5.38 -13.75
CA TYR A 165 -13.24 -5.80 -12.52
C TYR A 165 -11.73 -5.59 -12.67
N ALA A 166 -11.09 -5.23 -11.58
CA ALA A 166 -9.64 -5.15 -11.47
C ALA A 166 -9.16 -6.11 -10.37
N ILE A 167 -8.22 -6.98 -10.71
CA ILE A 167 -7.45 -7.79 -9.77
C ILE A 167 -6.19 -6.97 -9.46
N ASN A 168 -6.08 -6.52 -8.22
CA ASN A 168 -4.98 -5.69 -7.74
C ASN A 168 -4.20 -6.42 -6.64
N GLU A 169 -3.12 -5.80 -6.19
CA GLU A 169 -2.45 -6.22 -4.97
C GLU A 169 -3.36 -6.11 -3.75
N GLY A 170 -3.01 -6.90 -2.74
CA GLY A 170 -3.80 -7.03 -1.51
C GLY A 170 -4.20 -8.47 -1.23
N GLY A 171 -4.85 -8.66 -0.08
CA GLY A 171 -5.05 -9.99 0.46
C GLY A 171 -3.74 -10.64 0.91
N ARG A 172 -3.79 -11.94 1.23
CA ARG A 172 -2.61 -12.71 1.63
C ARG A 172 -2.87 -14.20 1.49
N ILE A 173 -1.86 -14.93 1.06
CA ILE A 173 -1.84 -16.38 1.17
C ILE A 173 -0.98 -16.74 2.39
N LEU A 174 -1.55 -17.47 3.33
CA LEU A 174 -0.81 -18.07 4.44
C LEU A 174 -0.53 -19.52 4.11
N ILE A 175 0.77 -19.87 4.06
CA ILE A 175 1.23 -21.23 3.87
C ILE A 175 2.02 -21.61 5.12
N GLU A 176 1.66 -22.74 5.73
CA GLU A 176 2.39 -23.32 6.87
C GLU A 176 2.72 -24.77 6.54
N ASN A 177 4.00 -25.16 6.68
CA ASN A 177 4.48 -26.51 6.38
C ASN A 177 4.05 -27.02 4.99
N GLY A 178 4.05 -26.13 3.99
CA GLY A 178 3.65 -26.44 2.61
C GLY A 178 2.14 -26.60 2.40
N LYS A 179 1.31 -26.35 3.41
CA LYS A 179 -0.16 -26.37 3.30
C LYS A 179 -0.73 -24.96 3.26
N TYR A 180 -1.63 -24.72 2.33
CA TYR A 180 -2.42 -23.49 2.28
C TYR A 180 -3.38 -23.49 3.47
N LEU A 181 -3.19 -22.54 4.38
CA LEU A 181 -4.06 -22.35 5.54
C LEU A 181 -5.16 -21.34 5.23
N PHE A 182 -4.82 -20.30 4.46
CA PHE A 182 -5.70 -19.17 4.20
C PHE A 182 -5.33 -18.53 2.87
N ALA A 183 -6.34 -18.18 2.08
CA ALA A 183 -6.22 -17.34 0.90
C ALA A 183 -7.22 -16.20 1.04
N GLY A 184 -6.72 -15.03 1.43
CA GLY A 184 -7.55 -13.84 1.62
C GLY A 184 -7.83 -13.16 0.29
N VAL A 185 -9.11 -12.94 0.00
CA VAL A 185 -9.56 -12.02 -1.06
C VAL A 185 -9.90 -10.70 -0.40
N GLN A 186 -9.27 -9.62 -0.87
CA GLN A 186 -9.44 -8.28 -0.34
C GLN A 186 -10.13 -7.42 -1.39
N ASN A 187 -11.14 -6.65 -0.97
CA ASN A 187 -11.89 -5.76 -1.87
C ASN A 187 -11.75 -4.28 -1.50
N LEU A 188 -11.18 -3.98 -0.33
CA LEU A 188 -11.09 -2.62 0.22
C LEU A 188 -9.83 -2.48 1.06
N GLU A 189 -9.27 -1.27 1.08
CA GLU A 189 -8.16 -0.87 1.93
C GLU A 189 -8.50 0.33 2.80
N LYS A 190 -7.77 0.47 3.91
CA LYS A 190 -7.90 1.64 4.78
C LYS A 190 -7.26 2.85 4.11
N ILE A 191 -7.88 4.00 4.28
CA ILE A 191 -7.40 5.27 3.74
C ILE A 191 -6.30 5.82 4.67
N PRO A 192 -5.05 5.96 4.22
CA PRO A 192 -4.01 6.62 4.99
C PRO A 192 -4.22 8.13 5.03
N VAL A 193 -4.14 8.71 6.23
CA VAL A 193 -4.16 10.16 6.43
C VAL A 193 -3.09 10.53 7.46
N ASN A 194 -2.31 11.57 7.17
CA ASN A 194 -1.44 12.17 8.19
C ASN A 194 -2.11 13.43 8.74
N ILE A 195 -2.17 13.55 10.06
CA ILE A 195 -2.69 14.72 10.77
C ILE A 195 -1.57 15.25 11.67
N LEU A 196 -1.29 16.55 11.58
CA LEU A 196 -0.23 17.19 12.35
C LEU A 196 -0.82 17.99 13.48
N LEU A 197 -0.68 17.49 14.71
CA LEU A 197 -1.02 18.26 15.91
C LEU A 197 0.02 19.35 16.11
N LYS A 198 -0.42 20.60 16.35
CA LYS A 198 0.46 21.73 16.64
C LYS A 198 -0.02 22.46 17.88
N VAL A 199 0.92 22.96 18.67
CA VAL A 199 0.60 23.80 19.83
C VAL A 199 1.67 24.88 20.01
N HIS A 200 1.21 26.07 20.36
CA HIS A 200 2.03 27.22 20.67
C HIS A 200 1.86 27.65 22.13
N SER A 201 2.95 28.05 22.76
CA SER A 201 2.99 28.59 24.12
C SER A 201 4.04 29.72 24.19
N PRO A 202 4.04 30.56 25.26
CA PRO A 202 4.99 31.67 25.40
C PRO A 202 6.48 31.25 25.44
N GLY A 203 6.79 30.02 25.87
CA GLY A 203 8.15 29.57 26.15
C GLY A 203 8.74 30.22 27.41
N GLY A 204 10.05 30.05 27.65
CA GLY A 204 10.72 30.66 28.80
C GLY A 204 11.96 29.92 29.30
N HIS A 205 12.51 30.38 30.43
CA HIS A 205 13.65 29.72 31.06
C HIS A 205 13.18 28.59 31.99
N SER A 206 13.76 27.39 31.84
CA SER A 206 13.34 26.18 32.59
C SER A 206 13.48 26.29 34.13
N SER A 207 14.30 27.20 34.64
CA SER A 207 14.42 27.46 36.10
C SER A 207 13.21 28.18 36.69
N VAL A 208 12.32 28.71 35.85
CA VAL A 208 11.04 29.32 36.25
C VAL A 208 9.94 28.61 35.46
N PRO A 209 9.60 27.37 35.81
CA PRO A 209 8.67 26.56 35.04
C PRO A 209 7.26 27.17 35.03
N ILE A 210 6.62 27.10 33.86
CA ILE A 210 5.22 27.49 33.66
C ILE A 210 4.37 26.27 33.29
N ASN A 211 3.07 26.33 33.60
CA ASN A 211 2.12 25.25 33.28
C ASN A 211 1.76 25.20 31.79
N ASP A 212 1.87 26.33 31.08
CA ASP A 212 1.63 26.44 29.65
C ASP A 212 2.87 26.01 28.86
N ASN A 213 2.95 24.70 28.60
CA ASN A 213 4.10 24.07 27.96
C ASN A 213 3.62 23.12 26.85
N PRO A 214 4.08 23.28 25.60
CA PRO A 214 3.75 22.42 24.47
C PRO A 214 3.89 20.93 24.76
N VAL A 215 4.93 20.56 25.52
CA VAL A 215 5.20 19.16 25.88
C VAL A 215 4.05 18.59 26.72
N TYR A 216 3.50 19.36 27.65
CA TYR A 216 2.40 18.90 28.50
C TYR A 216 1.09 18.76 27.71
N HIS A 217 0.79 19.73 26.85
CA HIS A 217 -0.39 19.69 25.98
C HIS A 217 -0.34 18.48 25.04
N LEU A 218 0.77 18.28 24.33
CA LEU A 218 0.93 17.15 23.41
C LEU A 218 0.95 15.80 24.14
N SER A 219 1.57 15.73 25.33
CA SER A 219 1.57 14.49 26.14
C SER A 219 0.15 14.10 26.56
N LYS A 220 -0.67 15.07 27.00
CA LYS A 220 -2.09 14.82 27.30
C LYS A 220 -2.85 14.35 26.08
N ALA A 221 -2.68 15.02 24.93
CA ALA A 221 -3.33 14.64 23.68
C ALA A 221 -2.98 13.21 23.24
N ILE A 222 -1.70 12.84 23.26
CA ILE A 222 -1.24 11.48 22.94
C ILE A 222 -1.88 10.46 23.89
N MET A 223 -1.91 10.74 25.19
CA MET A 223 -2.52 9.83 26.16
C MET A 223 -4.03 9.70 25.99
N SER A 224 -4.73 10.80 25.68
CA SER A 224 -6.16 10.76 25.36
C SER A 224 -6.43 9.92 24.11
N ILE A 225 -5.62 10.07 23.06
CA ILE A 225 -5.73 9.25 21.83
C ILE A 225 -5.45 7.78 22.13
N LYS A 226 -4.38 7.46 22.86
CA LYS A 226 -4.03 6.09 23.26
C LYS A 226 -5.16 5.39 24.01
N ASN A 227 -5.83 6.13 24.91
CA ASN A 227 -6.90 5.60 25.75
C ASN A 227 -8.26 5.56 25.05
N TYR A 228 -8.38 6.16 23.86
CA TYR A 228 -9.63 6.13 23.10
C TYR A 228 -9.68 4.92 22.18
N LYS A 229 -10.76 4.16 22.31
CA LYS A 229 -11.06 3.04 21.43
C LYS A 229 -12.14 3.45 20.43
N PHE A 230 -11.77 3.52 19.16
CA PHE A 230 -12.75 3.76 18.09
C PHE A 230 -13.80 2.63 18.06
N PRO A 231 -15.06 2.96 17.74
CA PRO A 231 -16.12 1.95 17.69
C PRO A 231 -15.87 0.95 16.55
N VAL A 232 -16.34 -0.28 16.74
CA VAL A 232 -16.38 -1.27 15.66
C VAL A 232 -17.34 -0.79 14.58
N LYS A 233 -16.89 -0.77 13.33
CA LYS A 233 -17.71 -0.49 12.16
C LYS A 233 -17.55 -1.65 11.18
N LEU A 234 -18.66 -2.33 10.90
CA LEU A 234 -18.72 -3.40 9.91
C LEU A 234 -19.18 -2.87 8.56
N ASN A 235 -18.68 -3.47 7.49
CA ASN A 235 -19.32 -3.47 6.19
C ASN A 235 -19.73 -4.91 5.84
N SER A 236 -20.36 -5.12 4.69
CA SER A 236 -20.80 -6.45 4.26
C SER A 236 -19.65 -7.47 4.22
N ILE A 237 -18.46 -7.04 3.81
CA ILE A 237 -17.28 -7.89 3.60
C ILE A 237 -16.65 -8.27 4.94
N THR A 238 -16.40 -7.30 5.81
CA THR A 238 -15.83 -7.59 7.14
C THR A 238 -16.80 -8.39 7.98
N LYS A 239 -18.11 -8.15 7.85
CA LYS A 239 -19.13 -8.98 8.50
C LYS A 239 -19.03 -10.44 8.07
N GLU A 240 -19.06 -10.72 6.77
CA GLU A 240 -18.97 -12.08 6.23
C GLU A 240 -17.66 -12.78 6.64
N PHE A 241 -16.53 -12.04 6.61
CA PHE A 241 -15.24 -12.55 7.05
C PHE A 241 -15.24 -12.99 8.52
N PHE A 242 -15.68 -12.12 9.44
CA PHE A 242 -15.67 -12.45 10.88
C PHE A 242 -16.73 -13.48 11.27
N GLU A 243 -17.90 -13.50 10.59
CA GLU A 243 -18.91 -14.55 10.75
C GLU A 243 -18.35 -15.92 10.33
N GLY A 244 -17.62 -15.99 9.20
CA GLY A 244 -16.97 -17.21 8.74
C GLY A 244 -15.86 -17.72 9.68
N LEU A 245 -15.21 -16.82 10.42
CA LEU A 245 -14.24 -17.18 11.45
C LEU A 245 -14.88 -17.58 12.79
N GLY A 246 -16.16 -17.25 13.01
CA GLY A 246 -16.84 -17.49 14.29
C GLY A 246 -16.28 -16.65 15.46
N VAL A 247 -15.67 -15.50 15.16
CA VAL A 247 -15.03 -14.63 16.15
C VAL A 247 -16.06 -13.66 16.74
N ASP A 248 -16.09 -13.52 18.07
CA ASP A 248 -16.82 -12.44 18.73
C ASP A 248 -16.12 -11.10 18.51
N ILE A 249 -16.66 -10.31 17.59
CA ILE A 249 -16.09 -9.01 17.19
C ILE A 249 -16.10 -7.95 18.31
N TYR A 250 -16.86 -8.16 19.38
CA TYR A 250 -16.87 -7.31 20.56
C TYR A 250 -16.06 -7.89 21.73
N GLY A 251 -15.52 -9.10 21.56
CA GLY A 251 -14.73 -9.80 22.56
C GLY A 251 -13.25 -9.41 22.58
N ASP A 252 -12.57 -9.95 23.58
CA ASP A 252 -11.13 -9.75 23.84
C ASP A 252 -10.23 -10.18 22.68
N GLU A 253 -10.67 -11.14 21.86
CA GLU A 253 -9.89 -11.68 20.75
C GLU A 253 -9.57 -10.60 19.72
N VAL A 254 -10.58 -9.83 19.32
CA VAL A 254 -10.41 -8.72 18.37
C VAL A 254 -9.57 -7.59 18.99
N ASP A 255 -9.71 -7.35 20.28
CA ASP A 255 -8.98 -6.28 20.95
C ASP A 255 -7.49 -6.59 21.10
N LYS A 256 -7.15 -7.86 21.34
CA LYS A 256 -5.77 -8.33 21.51
C LYS A 256 -5.08 -8.65 20.17
N ASN A 257 -5.84 -8.83 19.09
CA ASN A 257 -5.30 -9.06 17.76
C ASN A 257 -5.21 -7.73 16.97
N PRO A 258 -4.00 -7.18 16.74
CA PRO A 258 -3.85 -5.88 16.07
C PRO A 258 -4.43 -5.85 14.65
N LEU A 259 -4.38 -6.98 13.92
CA LEU A 259 -4.92 -7.07 12.56
C LEU A 259 -6.45 -7.00 12.59
N PHE A 260 -7.10 -7.78 13.46
CA PHE A 260 -8.57 -7.74 13.58
C PHE A 260 -9.06 -6.38 14.08
N ASN A 261 -8.35 -5.79 15.04
CA ASN A 261 -8.63 -4.43 15.49
C ASN A 261 -8.58 -3.43 14.33
N ALA A 262 -7.51 -3.46 13.53
CA ALA A 262 -7.32 -2.56 12.41
C ALA A 262 -8.37 -2.74 11.30
N MET A 263 -8.84 -3.96 11.04
CA MET A 263 -9.90 -4.25 10.05
C MET A 263 -11.27 -3.69 10.44
N LEU A 264 -11.52 -3.51 11.73
CA LEU A 264 -12.85 -3.17 12.27
C LEU A 264 -12.96 -1.72 12.77
N ARG A 265 -11.85 -0.99 12.86
CA ARG A 265 -11.82 0.33 13.50
C ARG A 265 -10.94 1.30 12.74
N ASP A 266 -11.29 2.59 12.80
CA ASP A 266 -10.33 3.66 12.52
C ASP A 266 -9.17 3.55 13.53
N THR A 267 -7.93 3.72 13.08
CA THR A 267 -6.75 3.60 13.94
C THR A 267 -5.88 4.83 13.85
N VAL A 268 -5.28 5.23 14.97
CA VAL A 268 -4.43 6.42 15.08
C VAL A 268 -3.15 6.05 15.80
N ALA A 269 -2.01 6.31 15.15
CA ALA A 269 -0.70 6.07 15.72
C ALA A 269 0.13 7.36 15.67
N PRO A 270 0.60 7.89 16.81
CA PRO A 270 1.64 8.91 16.82
C PRO A 270 2.95 8.34 16.25
N THR A 271 3.54 8.99 15.26
CA THR A 271 4.76 8.49 14.59
C THR A 271 5.96 9.40 14.74
N ILE A 272 5.75 10.71 14.94
CA ILE A 272 6.82 11.70 15.13
C ILE A 272 6.37 12.70 16.19
N ILE A 273 7.24 13.02 17.16
CA ILE A 273 7.03 14.10 18.13
C ILE A 273 8.26 15.02 18.13
N LYS A 274 8.03 16.34 18.14
CA LYS A 274 9.08 17.36 18.26
C LYS A 274 8.65 18.49 19.18
N ALA A 275 9.50 18.85 20.14
CA ALA A 275 9.33 20.03 20.98
C ALA A 275 10.68 20.40 21.64
N GLY A 276 11.02 21.69 21.64
CA GLY A 276 12.23 22.22 22.27
C GLY A 276 13.48 22.17 21.39
N ILE A 277 14.46 23.01 21.75
CA ILE A 277 15.74 23.16 21.04
C ILE A 277 16.96 23.19 21.95
N ALA A 278 16.76 23.35 23.27
CA ALA A 278 17.84 23.44 24.27
C ALA A 278 17.34 22.93 25.63
N ALA A 279 18.25 22.36 26.42
CA ALA A 279 17.91 21.69 27.68
C ALA A 279 17.34 22.63 28.76
N ASN A 280 17.72 23.92 28.73
CA ASN A 280 17.31 24.90 29.72
C ASN A 280 16.16 25.83 29.24
N VAL A 281 15.53 25.53 28.11
CA VAL A 281 14.49 26.37 27.49
C VAL A 281 13.15 25.64 27.45
N ILE A 282 12.11 26.28 27.98
CA ILE A 282 10.73 25.84 27.80
C ILE A 282 10.33 26.15 26.35
N PRO A 283 9.88 25.15 25.58
CA PRO A 283 9.53 25.37 24.17
C PRO A 283 8.35 26.31 24.01
N SER A 284 8.40 27.13 22.96
CA SER A 284 7.26 27.91 22.48
C SER A 284 6.41 27.18 21.43
N TYR A 285 6.89 26.05 20.93
CA TYR A 285 6.22 25.24 19.92
C TYR A 285 6.46 23.74 20.15
N GLY A 286 5.45 22.94 19.83
CA GLY A 286 5.59 21.51 19.67
C GLY A 286 4.64 20.97 18.61
N GLU A 287 5.01 19.83 18.03
CA GLU A 287 4.21 19.12 17.04
C GLU A 287 4.24 17.60 17.23
N VAL A 288 3.15 16.94 16.83
CA VAL A 288 3.05 15.48 16.75
C VAL A 288 2.40 15.09 15.41
N ASN A 289 3.08 14.27 14.61
CA ASN A 289 2.46 13.63 13.46
C ASN A 289 1.69 12.39 13.91
N LEU A 290 0.41 12.34 13.57
CA LEU A 290 -0.44 11.17 13.68
C LEU A 290 -0.57 10.53 12.30
N ASN A 291 -0.21 9.25 12.20
CA ASN A 291 -0.61 8.42 11.06
C ASN A 291 -1.95 7.77 11.39
N CYS A 292 -2.99 8.17 10.67
CA CYS A 292 -4.33 7.65 10.78
C CYS A 292 -4.59 6.68 9.63
N ARG A 293 -5.24 5.55 9.93
CA ARG A 293 -5.79 4.64 8.92
C ARG A 293 -7.29 4.60 9.13
N LEU A 294 -8.03 5.17 8.19
CA LEU A 294 -9.48 5.28 8.25
C LEU A 294 -10.13 4.12 7.52
N LEU A 295 -11.26 3.65 8.01
CA LEU A 295 -12.09 2.71 7.26
C LEU A 295 -12.67 3.42 6.02
N PRO A 296 -12.93 2.69 4.92
CA PRO A 296 -13.39 3.28 3.65
C PRO A 296 -14.61 4.19 3.75
N ASN A 297 -15.52 3.90 4.69
CA ASN A 297 -16.78 4.61 4.87
C ASN A 297 -16.71 5.67 5.99
N THR A 298 -15.53 5.95 6.54
CA THR A 298 -15.39 6.95 7.60
C THR A 298 -15.48 8.36 7.01
N ASP A 299 -16.42 9.15 7.53
CA ASP A 299 -16.48 10.58 7.24
C ASP A 299 -15.27 11.29 7.88
N PHE A 300 -14.48 11.97 7.05
CA PHE A 300 -13.26 12.63 7.50
C PHE A 300 -13.53 13.78 8.48
N ASN A 301 -14.60 14.55 8.28
CA ASN A 301 -14.95 15.67 9.16
C ASN A 301 -15.42 15.15 10.53
N GLU A 302 -16.24 14.10 10.55
CA GLU A 302 -16.66 13.44 11.79
C GLU A 302 -15.46 12.87 12.57
N PHE A 303 -14.50 12.28 11.85
CA PHE A 303 -13.26 11.78 12.42
C PHE A 303 -12.44 12.91 13.06
N ILE A 304 -12.26 14.04 12.38
CA ILE A 304 -11.57 15.23 12.92
C ILE A 304 -12.30 15.79 14.14
N SER A 305 -13.63 15.92 14.09
CA SER A 305 -14.44 16.35 15.24
C SER A 305 -14.29 15.41 16.43
N THR A 306 -14.24 14.10 16.17
CA THR A 306 -13.99 13.09 17.21
C THR A 306 -12.60 13.25 17.82
N LEU A 307 -11.55 13.43 17.01
CA LEU A 307 -10.20 13.68 17.50
C LEU A 307 -10.12 14.93 18.36
N LYS A 308 -10.70 16.05 17.92
CA LYS A 308 -10.76 17.30 18.70
C LYS A 308 -11.43 17.09 20.06
N ARG A 309 -12.55 16.37 20.09
CA ARG A 309 -13.27 16.03 21.32
C ARG A 309 -12.46 15.15 22.27
N ILE A 310 -11.73 14.15 21.74
CA ILE A 310 -10.88 13.26 22.53
C ILE A 310 -9.69 14.03 23.13
N ILE A 311 -9.06 14.87 22.32
CA ILE A 311 -7.93 15.70 22.74
C ILE A 311 -8.37 16.70 23.81
N GLY A 312 -9.52 17.36 23.62
CA GLY A 312 -10.13 18.22 24.63
C GLY A 312 -9.29 19.44 25.01
N ASP A 313 -8.41 19.88 24.11
CA ASP A 313 -7.46 20.98 24.33
C ASP A 313 -7.54 21.96 23.16
N GLU A 314 -8.15 23.13 23.41
CA GLU A 314 -8.40 24.15 22.39
C GLU A 314 -7.12 24.81 21.87
N LYS A 315 -5.98 24.64 22.56
CA LYS A 315 -4.68 25.12 22.06
C LYS A 315 -4.05 24.22 21.02
N ILE A 316 -4.58 23.01 20.83
CA ILE A 316 -4.05 22.06 19.85
C ILE A 316 -4.78 22.25 18.52
N GLU A 317 -4.03 22.66 17.51
CA GLU A 317 -4.46 22.75 16.13
C GLU A 317 -4.24 21.39 15.43
N LEU A 318 -5.17 20.99 14.55
CA LEU A 318 -5.14 19.75 13.76
C LEU A 318 -5.09 20.08 12.27
#